data_AF-A0A401URR5-F1
#
_entry.id   AF-A0A401URR5-F1
#
_cell.length_a   1.000
_cell.length_b   1.000
_cell.length_c   1.000
_cell.angle_alpha   90.00
_cell.angle_beta   90.00
_cell.angle_gamma   90.00
#
_symmetry.space_group_name_H-M   'P 1'
#
loop_
_entity.id
_entity.type
_entity.pdbx_description
1 polymer ?
#
loop_
_entity_poly.entity_id
_entity_poly.type
_entity_poly.pdbx_seq_one_letter_code
_entity_poly.pdbx_strand_id
1 'polypeptide(L)'
;MQYYDYKKNIEMLQQLNKEVLFILSNHDVFNVDKTDTNYLPYCNTEAFNDFVSIEYINFPMYGTKREGNEQDMMHRISKLNIDNKSIIISHIPPYKCLDKANNGVYYGSGTIRDMIKEKKPAYFFCGHVHDAFGFKKLHNTFVVSVACDKITTRGWVVNLETVKYEKVIL
;
A
#
# COMPACT_ATOMS: atom_id res chain seq x y z
N MET A 1 -17.47 -3.05 -14.98
CA MET A 1 -17.90 -2.20 -13.85
C MET A 1 -16.70 -1.50 -13.25
N GLN A 2 -15.74 -2.22 -12.66
CA GLN A 2 -14.56 -1.63 -12.00
C GLN A 2 -13.76 -0.61 -12.84
N TYR A 3 -13.52 -0.87 -14.14
CA TYR A 3 -12.84 0.11 -14.99
C TYR A 3 -13.61 1.44 -15.11
N TYR A 4 -14.94 1.39 -15.17
CA TYR A 4 -15.78 2.61 -15.19
C TYR A 4 -15.74 3.33 -13.84
N ASP A 5 -15.75 2.58 -12.73
CA ASP A 5 -15.59 3.15 -11.39
C ASP A 5 -14.22 3.83 -11.24
N TYR A 6 -13.16 3.21 -11.76
CA TYR A 6 -11.83 3.82 -11.88
C TYR A 6 -11.86 5.14 -12.64
N LYS A 7 -12.43 5.19 -13.85
CA LYS A 7 -12.51 6.44 -14.64
C LYS A 7 -13.25 7.53 -13.87
N LYS A 8 -14.41 7.20 -13.28
CA LYS A 8 -15.19 8.13 -12.46
C LYS A 8 -14.40 8.63 -11.25
N ASN A 9 -13.71 7.75 -10.54
CA ASN A 9 -12.93 8.12 -9.36
C ASN A 9 -11.76 9.04 -9.74
N ILE A 10 -11.04 8.76 -10.82
CA ILE A 10 -9.95 9.62 -11.29
C ILE A 10 -10.46 10.99 -11.71
N GLU A 11 -11.59 11.08 -12.42
CA GLU A 11 -12.21 12.37 -12.76
C GLU A 11 -12.55 13.21 -11.52
N MET A 12 -13.02 12.56 -10.45
CA MET A 12 -13.27 13.24 -9.16
C MET A 12 -11.97 13.67 -8.48
N LEU A 13 -10.94 12.81 -8.46
CA LEU A 13 -9.66 13.11 -7.82
C LEU A 13 -8.88 14.21 -8.55
N GLN A 14 -8.99 14.29 -9.88
CA GLN A 14 -8.38 15.35 -10.69
C GLN A 14 -8.97 16.74 -10.42
N GLN A 15 -10.15 16.84 -9.80
CA GLN A 15 -10.74 18.10 -9.37
C GLN A 15 -10.11 18.64 -8.07
N LEU A 16 -9.34 17.81 -7.37
CA LEU A 16 -8.62 18.25 -6.18
C LEU A 16 -7.41 19.09 -6.59
N ASN A 17 -7.17 20.21 -5.89
CA ASN A 17 -5.95 20.99 -6.04
C ASN A 17 -4.76 20.33 -5.30
N LYS A 18 -4.62 19.01 -5.46
CA LYS A 18 -3.58 18.17 -4.86
C LYS A 18 -3.24 17.04 -5.82
N GLU A 19 -1.95 16.72 -5.89
CA GLU A 19 -1.50 15.50 -6.56
C GLU A 19 -2.02 14.28 -5.78
N VAL A 20 -2.53 13.30 -6.51
CA VAL A 20 -3.07 12.06 -5.95
C VAL A 20 -2.32 10.92 -6.59
N LEU A 21 -1.75 10.04 -5.77
CA LEU A 21 -1.07 8.83 -6.22
C LEU A 21 -1.83 7.61 -5.75
N PHE A 22 -1.87 6.56 -6.57
CA PHE A 22 -2.58 5.33 -6.22
C PHE A 22 -1.88 4.07 -6.73
N ILE A 23 -2.22 2.96 -6.07
CA ILE A 23 -1.89 1.59 -6.47
C ILE A 23 -3.19 0.78 -6.53
N LEU A 24 -3.17 -0.36 -7.22
CA LEU A 24 -4.26 -1.31 -7.29
C LEU A 24 -4.22 -2.32 -6.12
N SER A 25 -5.39 -2.58 -5.54
CA SER A 25 -5.61 -3.63 -4.55
C SER A 25 -5.83 -5.01 -5.18
N ASN A 26 -6.07 -6.01 -4.34
CA ASN A 26 -6.48 -7.35 -4.79
C ASN A 26 -7.83 -7.33 -5.53
N HIS A 27 -8.74 -6.41 -5.19
CA HIS A 27 -10.07 -6.35 -5.81
C HIS A 27 -10.12 -5.54 -7.11
N ASP A 28 -9.06 -4.82 -7.46
CA ASP A 28 -8.98 -3.94 -8.63
C ASP A 28 -8.57 -4.72 -9.90
N VAL A 29 -9.47 -5.52 -10.43
CA VAL A 29 -9.27 -6.41 -11.59
C VAL A 29 -9.50 -5.65 -12.91
N PHE A 30 -8.70 -4.61 -13.14
CA PHE A 30 -8.67 -3.85 -14.40
C PHE A 30 -7.23 -3.40 -14.73
N ASN A 31 -7.05 -2.87 -15.95
CA ASN A 31 -5.79 -2.22 -16.34
C ASN A 31 -5.97 -0.70 -16.27
N VAL A 32 -5.01 -0.03 -15.65
CA VAL A 32 -4.94 1.43 -15.62
C VAL A 32 -4.57 1.95 -17.02
N ASP A 33 -5.13 3.09 -17.40
CA ASP A 33 -4.79 3.76 -18.65
C ASP A 33 -3.32 4.19 -18.64
N LYS A 34 -2.57 3.90 -19.72
CA LYS A 34 -1.14 4.25 -19.81
C LYS A 34 -0.86 5.76 -19.72
N THR A 35 -1.88 6.58 -19.95
CA THR A 35 -1.79 8.05 -19.86
C THR A 35 -2.01 8.57 -18.45
N ASP A 36 -2.41 7.72 -17.50
CA ASP A 36 -2.63 8.10 -16.12
C ASP A 36 -1.29 8.16 -15.36
N THR A 37 -0.79 9.38 -15.19
CA THR A 37 0.51 9.62 -14.53
C THR A 37 0.44 9.54 -13.01
N ASN A 38 -0.75 9.40 -12.43
CA ASN A 38 -0.97 9.29 -10.98
C ASN A 38 -0.82 7.85 -10.47
N TYR A 39 -0.83 6.89 -11.40
CA TYR A 39 -0.68 5.49 -11.07
C TYR A 39 0.76 5.15 -10.76
N LEU A 40 1.01 4.64 -9.55
CA LEU A 40 2.31 4.12 -9.16
C LEU A 40 2.46 2.71 -9.71
N PRO A 41 3.26 2.51 -10.77
CA PRO A 41 3.22 1.27 -11.51
C PRO A 41 3.75 0.12 -10.68
N TYR A 42 3.25 -1.06 -11.02
CA TYR A 42 3.61 -2.34 -10.47
C TYR A 42 5.11 -2.50 -10.17
N CYS A 43 5.46 -2.71 -8.88
CA CYS A 43 6.82 -3.02 -8.42
C CYS A 43 7.91 -2.27 -9.19
N ASN A 44 7.83 -0.94 -9.19
CA ASN A 44 8.76 -0.11 -9.94
C ASN A 44 10.09 0.02 -9.19
N THR A 45 11.19 -0.28 -9.87
CA THR A 45 12.53 -0.08 -9.32
C THR A 45 12.90 1.39 -9.23
N GLU A 46 12.21 2.24 -10.00
CA GLU A 46 12.35 3.70 -9.97
C GLU A 46 11.37 4.29 -8.96
N ALA A 47 11.89 5.09 -8.03
CA ALA A 47 11.08 5.83 -7.08
C ALA A 47 10.32 6.94 -7.82
N PHE A 48 9.02 7.04 -7.58
CA PHE A 48 8.20 8.15 -8.05
C PHE A 48 8.03 9.12 -6.88
N ASN A 49 8.61 10.31 -6.93
CA ASN A 49 8.58 11.26 -5.80
C ASN A 49 8.98 10.62 -4.45
N ASP A 50 10.06 9.83 -4.43
CA ASP A 50 10.55 9.04 -3.29
C ASP A 50 9.63 7.89 -2.81
N PHE A 51 8.51 7.65 -3.51
CA PHE A 51 7.62 6.52 -3.26
C PHE A 51 8.02 5.28 -4.07
N VAL A 52 8.05 4.13 -3.39
CA VAL A 52 8.27 2.81 -3.99
C VAL A 52 7.01 1.97 -3.79
N SER A 53 6.37 1.55 -4.87
CA SER A 53 5.15 0.74 -4.84
C SER A 53 5.46 -0.75 -4.74
N ILE A 54 4.74 -1.46 -3.88
CA ILE A 54 4.67 -2.92 -3.83
C ILE A 54 3.22 -3.32 -4.09
N GLU A 55 2.87 -3.38 -5.37
CA GLU A 55 1.53 -3.72 -5.84
C GLU A 55 1.41 -5.21 -6.15
N TYR A 56 1.60 -6.06 -5.15
CA TYR A 56 1.55 -7.51 -5.31
C TYR A 56 0.87 -8.18 -4.13
N ILE A 57 0.11 -9.24 -4.41
CA ILE A 57 -0.61 -10.04 -3.43
C ILE A 57 0.06 -11.42 -3.34
N ASN A 58 0.39 -11.84 -2.12
CA ASN A 58 1.05 -13.11 -1.80
C ASN A 58 0.08 -14.31 -1.76
N PHE A 59 -1.11 -14.17 -2.35
CA PHE A 59 -2.07 -15.24 -2.55
C PHE A 59 -2.88 -15.03 -3.83
N PRO A 60 -3.28 -16.11 -4.53
CA PRO A 60 -4.16 -16.03 -5.69
C PRO A 60 -5.62 -15.78 -5.26
N MET A 61 -6.32 -14.91 -5.99
CA MET A 61 -7.74 -14.60 -5.77
C MET A 61 -8.52 -14.47 -7.07
N TYR A 62 -7.99 -13.75 -8.06
CA TYR A 62 -8.64 -13.46 -9.34
C TYR A 62 -7.82 -13.89 -10.55
N GLY A 63 -6.61 -14.44 -10.34
CA GLY A 63 -5.73 -14.91 -11.42
C GLY A 63 -5.05 -13.77 -12.18
N THR A 64 -4.90 -12.61 -11.54
CA THR A 64 -4.20 -11.46 -12.14
C THR A 64 -2.68 -11.67 -12.11
N LYS A 65 -1.95 -10.92 -12.95
CA LYS A 65 -0.47 -10.91 -12.93
C LYS A 65 0.12 -10.32 -11.64
N ARG A 66 -0.74 -9.74 -10.78
CA ARG A 66 -0.39 -9.07 -9.52
C ARG A 66 -0.59 -9.98 -8.31
N GLU A 67 -0.82 -11.27 -8.53
CA GLU A 67 -1.03 -12.28 -7.51
C GLU A 67 -0.01 -13.41 -7.64
N GLY A 68 0.19 -14.15 -6.55
CA GLY A 68 0.99 -15.37 -6.51
C GLY A 68 1.27 -15.78 -5.08
N ASN A 69 2.54 -15.96 -4.71
CA ASN A 69 2.93 -16.40 -3.36
C ASN A 69 4.05 -15.53 -2.75
N GLU A 70 4.48 -15.87 -1.53
CA GLU A 70 5.57 -15.19 -0.82
C GLU A 70 6.91 -15.24 -1.57
N GLN A 71 7.23 -16.35 -2.27
CA GLN A 71 8.48 -16.45 -3.04
C GLN A 71 8.45 -15.51 -4.25
N ASP A 72 7.31 -15.40 -4.93
CA ASP A 72 7.13 -14.44 -6.01
C ASP A 72 7.30 -13.00 -5.48
N MET A 73 6.65 -12.71 -4.34
CA MET A 73 6.76 -11.41 -3.67
C MET A 73 8.22 -11.10 -3.32
N MET A 74 8.97 -12.05 -2.79
CA MET A 74 10.39 -11.92 -2.48
C MET A 74 11.21 -11.61 -3.72
N HIS A 75 11.01 -12.35 -4.81
CA HIS A 75 11.69 -12.12 -6.09
C HIS A 75 11.40 -10.74 -6.69
N ARG A 76 10.20 -10.22 -6.47
CA ARG A 76 9.80 -8.89 -6.94
C ARG A 76 10.41 -7.80 -6.07
N ILE A 77 10.32 -7.93 -4.75
CA ILE A 77 10.92 -6.99 -3.79
C ILE A 77 12.44 -6.92 -3.95
N SER A 78 13.11 -8.05 -4.24
CA SER A 78 14.58 -8.07 -4.40
C SER A 78 15.10 -7.22 -5.56
N LYS A 79 14.23 -6.83 -6.50
CA LYS A 79 14.58 -5.96 -7.63
C LYS A 79 14.45 -4.47 -7.29
N LEU A 80 13.74 -4.14 -6.21
CA LEU A 80 13.46 -2.78 -5.82
C LEU A 80 14.66 -2.17 -5.10
N ASN A 81 14.98 -0.91 -5.42
CA ASN A 81 15.99 -0.15 -4.70
C ASN A 81 15.37 0.47 -3.43
N ILE A 82 15.33 -0.31 -2.35
CA ILE A 82 14.79 0.13 -1.06
C ILE A 82 15.93 0.37 -0.07
N ASP A 83 15.92 1.54 0.53
CA ASP A 83 16.83 1.98 1.59
C ASP A 83 16.06 2.54 2.79
N ASN A 84 16.77 3.15 3.73
CA ASN A 84 16.20 3.70 4.96
C ASN A 84 15.48 5.05 4.81
N LYS A 85 15.48 5.65 3.62
CA LYS A 85 14.75 6.89 3.30
C LYS A 85 13.49 6.62 2.49
N SER A 86 13.41 5.44 1.88
CA SER A 86 12.32 5.04 1.01
C SER A 86 10.96 5.12 1.72
N ILE A 87 9.94 5.54 0.98
CA ILE A 87 8.54 5.50 1.41
C ILE A 87 7.84 4.41 0.62
N ILE A 88 7.41 3.36 1.30
CA ILE A 88 6.80 2.22 0.63
C ILE A 88 5.28 2.35 0.64
N ILE A 89 4.65 2.13 -0.52
CA ILE A 89 3.18 2.03 -0.65
C ILE A 89 2.84 0.62 -1.07
N SER A 90 2.09 -0.12 -0.25
CA SER A 90 1.64 -1.47 -0.58
C SER A 90 0.18 -1.67 -0.22
N HIS A 91 -0.52 -2.57 -0.92
CA HIS A 91 -1.84 -2.96 -0.45
C HIS A 91 -1.72 -3.89 0.77
N ILE A 92 -0.78 -4.84 0.74
CA ILE A 92 -0.60 -5.88 1.77
C ILE A 92 0.23 -5.34 2.95
N PRO A 93 -0.24 -5.52 4.20
CA PRO A 93 0.51 -5.11 5.38
C PRO A 93 1.67 -6.09 5.71
N PRO A 94 2.64 -5.67 6.53
CA PRO A 94 3.66 -6.56 7.09
C PRO A 94 3.06 -7.54 8.11
N TYR A 95 3.52 -8.80 8.09
CA TYR A 95 3.05 -9.83 9.01
C TYR A 95 3.25 -9.47 10.50
N LYS A 96 2.18 -9.61 11.29
CA LYS A 96 2.05 -9.21 12.71
C LYS A 96 2.28 -7.71 12.97
N CYS A 97 2.06 -6.83 12.00
CA CYS A 97 2.02 -5.40 12.22
C CYS A 97 0.89 -4.76 11.40
N LEU A 98 -0.17 -4.34 12.10
CA LEU A 98 -1.37 -3.74 11.50
C LEU A 98 -2.03 -4.64 10.44
N ASP A 99 -2.06 -5.94 10.71
CA ASP A 99 -2.55 -6.97 9.79
C ASP A 99 -3.46 -8.02 10.44
N LYS A 100 -3.86 -7.80 11.71
CA LYS A 100 -4.73 -8.70 12.45
C LYS A 100 -6.19 -8.31 12.26
N ALA A 101 -6.99 -9.22 11.73
CA ALA A 101 -8.44 -9.04 11.65
C ALA A 101 -9.13 -9.42 12.98
N ASN A 102 -10.40 -9.04 13.13
CA ASN A 102 -11.21 -9.31 14.31
C ASN A 102 -11.41 -10.82 14.58
N ASN A 103 -11.29 -11.66 13.54
CA ASN A 103 -11.30 -13.12 13.68
C ASN A 103 -9.99 -13.70 14.26
N GLY A 104 -9.00 -12.86 14.57
CA GLY A 104 -7.73 -13.26 15.14
C GLY A 104 -6.65 -13.65 14.13
N VAL A 105 -7.00 -13.76 12.84
CA VAL A 105 -6.09 -14.14 11.76
C VAL A 105 -5.23 -12.96 11.34
N TYR A 106 -3.98 -13.26 10.98
CA TYR A 106 -3.01 -12.32 10.44
C TYR A 106 -2.94 -12.49 8.92
N TYR A 107 -3.18 -11.41 8.18
CA TYR A 107 -3.22 -11.40 6.71
C TYR A 107 -2.02 -10.68 6.08
N GLY A 108 -1.01 -10.31 6.87
CA GLY A 108 0.18 -9.65 6.37
C GLY A 108 1.18 -10.61 5.75
N SER A 109 2.11 -10.07 4.95
CA SER A 109 3.19 -10.83 4.32
C SER A 109 4.42 -10.97 5.21
N GLY A 110 4.97 -12.18 5.25
CA GLY A 110 6.26 -12.47 5.89
C GLY A 110 7.41 -11.79 5.16
N THR A 111 7.42 -11.87 3.83
CA THR A 111 8.44 -11.23 2.98
C THR A 111 8.50 -9.72 3.18
N ILE A 112 7.33 -9.05 3.24
CA ILE A 112 7.28 -7.60 3.51
C ILE A 112 7.89 -7.28 4.87
N ARG A 113 7.56 -8.07 5.90
CA ARG A 113 8.13 -7.87 7.24
C ARG A 113 9.66 -8.02 7.23
N ASP A 114 10.18 -9.04 6.56
CA ASP A 114 11.61 -9.29 6.48
C ASP A 114 12.33 -8.17 5.72
N MET A 115 11.76 -7.69 4.61
CA MET A 115 12.26 -6.49 3.91
C MET A 115 12.31 -5.28 4.84
N ILE A 116 11.26 -5.01 5.61
CA ILE A 116 11.24 -3.89 6.57
C ILE A 116 12.34 -4.05 7.62
N LYS A 117 12.56 -5.26 8.14
CA LYS A 117 13.61 -5.55 9.12
C LYS A 117 15.00 -5.28 8.55
N GLU A 118 15.25 -5.70 7.32
CA GLU A 118 16.54 -5.56 6.64
C GLU A 118 16.80 -4.11 6.22
N LYS A 119 15.94 -3.57 5.37
CA LYS A 119 16.11 -2.28 4.68
C LYS A 119 15.70 -1.07 5.53
N LYS A 120 14.75 -1.27 6.45
CA LYS A 120 14.25 -0.26 7.40
C LYS A 120 13.83 1.03 6.70
N PRO A 121 12.92 0.99 5.71
CA PRO A 121 12.41 2.19 5.05
C PRO A 121 11.83 3.17 6.07
N ALA A 122 11.82 4.46 5.76
CA ALA A 122 11.33 5.47 6.69
C ALA A 122 9.85 5.23 7.02
N TYR A 123 9.06 4.95 5.98
CA TYR A 123 7.62 4.74 6.07
C TYR A 123 7.17 3.53 5.25
N PHE A 124 6.10 2.89 5.72
CA PHE A 124 5.39 1.84 5.02
C PHE A 124 3.88 2.06 5.15
N PHE A 125 3.23 2.45 4.07
CA PHE A 125 1.78 2.66 4.01
C PHE A 125 1.08 1.42 3.47
N CYS A 126 0.03 0.97 4.15
CA CYS A 126 -0.71 -0.23 3.78
C CYS A 126 -2.23 -0.14 3.99
N GLY A 127 -2.95 -1.13 3.48
CA GLY A 127 -4.38 -1.29 3.67
C GLY A 127 -4.76 -2.75 3.93
N HIS A 128 -5.72 -3.25 3.14
CA HIS A 128 -6.19 -4.63 3.10
C HIS A 128 -6.96 -5.12 4.34
N VAL A 129 -6.42 -4.95 5.55
CA VAL A 129 -7.04 -5.46 6.78
C VAL A 129 -7.88 -4.36 7.41
N HIS A 130 -9.18 -4.35 7.08
CA HIS A 130 -10.16 -3.34 7.50
C HIS A 130 -10.21 -3.08 9.02
N ASP A 131 -9.93 -4.09 9.83
CA ASP A 131 -9.93 -4.01 11.31
C ASP A 131 -8.63 -3.43 11.89
N ALA A 132 -7.60 -3.27 11.07
CA ALA A 132 -6.24 -2.97 11.52
C ALA A 132 -5.75 -1.57 11.11
N PHE A 133 -6.67 -0.60 11.01
CA PHE A 133 -6.32 0.81 10.85
C PHE A 133 -5.45 1.29 12.03
N GLY A 134 -4.36 1.98 11.74
CA GLY A 134 -3.44 2.38 12.81
C GLY A 134 -2.13 2.97 12.31
N PHE A 135 -1.36 3.46 13.27
CA PHE A 135 0.02 3.92 13.10
C PHE A 135 0.90 3.20 14.11
N LYS A 136 1.93 2.47 13.67
CA LYS A 136 2.84 1.72 14.55
C LYS A 136 4.27 1.82 14.07
N LYS A 137 5.22 1.61 14.98
CA LYS A 137 6.62 1.43 14.63
C LYS A 137 6.96 -0.06 14.55
N LEU A 138 7.56 -0.49 13.45
CA LEU A 138 8.11 -1.83 13.26
C LEU A 138 9.59 -1.69 12.93
N HIS A 139 10.46 -2.15 13.83
CA HIS A 139 11.90 -1.85 13.77
C HIS A 139 12.15 -0.33 13.72
N ASN A 140 12.74 0.20 12.64
CA ASN A 140 12.93 1.64 12.47
C ASN A 140 12.02 2.26 11.40
N THR A 141 10.94 1.57 11.05
CA THR A 141 9.97 1.98 10.03
C THR A 141 8.64 2.36 10.68
N PHE A 142 8.06 3.48 10.24
CA PHE A 142 6.69 3.84 10.59
C PHE A 142 5.70 3.15 9.64
N VAL A 143 4.93 2.21 10.17
CA VAL A 143 3.90 1.48 9.44
C VAL A 143 2.56 2.15 9.67
N VAL A 144 1.90 2.53 8.59
CA VAL A 144 0.64 3.30 8.61
C VAL A 144 -0.41 2.54 7.81
N SER A 145 -1.39 1.99 8.50
CA SER A 145 -2.55 1.37 7.86
C SER A 145 -3.65 2.41 7.64
N VAL A 146 -4.02 2.59 6.37
CA VAL A 146 -5.09 3.48 5.89
C VAL A 146 -6.41 2.72 5.61
N ALA A 147 -6.54 1.49 6.11
CA ALA A 147 -7.71 0.66 5.83
C ALA A 147 -9.02 1.31 6.35
N CYS A 148 -9.95 1.60 5.47
CA CYS A 148 -11.33 1.97 5.81
C CYS A 148 -12.13 0.71 6.15
N ASP A 149 -13.29 0.85 6.80
CA ASP A 149 -14.26 -0.24 6.95
C ASP A 149 -15.58 0.15 6.27
N LYS A 150 -16.60 -0.70 6.36
CA LYS A 150 -17.88 -0.46 5.66
C LYS A 150 -18.66 0.73 6.20
N ILE A 151 -18.32 1.22 7.40
CA ILE A 151 -19.11 2.22 8.13
C ILE A 151 -18.34 3.54 8.19
N THR A 152 -17.02 3.48 8.28
CA THR A 152 -16.17 4.63 8.57
C THR A 152 -15.25 4.95 7.40
N THR A 153 -15.47 6.12 6.80
CA THR A 153 -14.48 6.73 5.90
C THR A 153 -13.43 7.42 6.73
N ARG A 154 -12.16 7.06 6.54
CA ARG A 154 -11.06 7.57 7.38
C ARG A 154 -9.72 7.56 6.65
N GLY A 155 -8.80 8.36 7.16
CA GLY A 155 -7.44 8.45 6.63
C GLY A 155 -6.47 9.04 7.66
N TRP A 156 -5.28 9.36 7.17
CA TRP A 156 -4.23 10.00 7.95
C TRP A 156 -3.70 11.24 7.21
N VAL A 157 -3.40 12.29 7.97
CA VAL A 157 -2.46 13.33 7.54
C VAL A 157 -1.15 13.06 8.27
N VAL A 158 -0.05 12.90 7.53
CA VAL A 158 1.26 12.58 8.11
C VAL A 158 2.28 13.60 7.62
N ASN A 159 2.97 14.25 8.55
CA ASN A 159 4.15 15.04 8.25
C ASN A 159 5.38 14.12 8.26
N LEU A 160 5.95 13.87 7.09
CA LEU A 160 7.00 12.86 6.90
C LEU A 160 8.33 13.22 7.59
N GLU A 161 8.60 14.51 7.83
CA GLU A 161 9.84 14.98 8.46
C GLU A 161 9.79 14.89 9.99
N THR A 162 8.67 15.32 10.58
CA THR A 162 8.48 15.39 12.04
C THR A 162 7.80 14.16 12.62
N VAL A 163 7.28 13.28 11.75
CA VAL A 163 6.48 12.10 12.11
C VAL A 163 5.18 12.46 12.86
N LYS A 164 4.77 13.74 12.84
CA LYS A 164 3.46 14.14 13.38
C LYS A 164 2.37 13.58 12.48
N TYR A 165 1.34 13.02 13.08
CA TYR A 165 0.20 12.48 12.33
C TYR A 165 -1.13 12.82 13.00
N GLU A 166 -2.16 12.92 12.18
CA GLU A 166 -3.54 13.17 12.58
C GLU A 166 -4.47 12.18 11.88
N LYS A 167 -5.39 11.59 12.65
CA LYS A 167 -6.46 10.75 12.11
C LYS A 167 -7.56 11.64 11.55
N VAL A 168 -7.92 11.43 10.30
CA VAL A 168 -9.09 12.07 9.67
C VAL A 168 -10.21 11.05 9.61
N ILE A 169 -11.41 11.44 10.04
CA ILE A 169 -12.65 10.66 9.91
C ILE A 169 -13.66 11.56 9.21
N LEU A 170 -14.32 11.05 8.18
CA LEU A 170 -15.33 11.74 7.40
C LEU A 170 -16.73 11.18 7.70
#